data_AF-A0A3B9BGN0-F1
#
_entry.id   AF-A0A3B9BGN0-F1
#
_cell.length_a   1.000
_cell.length_b   1.000
_cell.length_c   1.000
_cell.angle_alpha   90.00
_cell.angle_beta   90.00
_cell.angle_gamma   90.00
#
_symmetry.space_group_name_H-M   'P 1'
#
loop_
_entity.id
_entity.type
_entity.pdbx_description
1 polymer ?
#
loop_
_entity_poly.entity_id
_entity_poly.type
_entity_poly.pdbx_seq_one_letter_code
_entity_poly.pdbx_strand_id
1 'polypeptide(L)'
;MSDGLAADLGHICRQSQCGAEIALNALPLSDAARVMRHKATADWFDIIAGGDDYELAFTVPPEAEGKVISIAKEVGVTISQIGIITEVKSPRFLDGDGA
;
A
#
# COMPACT_ATOMS: atom_id res chain seq x y z
N MET A 1 0.09 -0.14 -10.44
CA MET A 1 0.85 0.96 -9.85
C MET A 1 2.00 1.23 -10.79
N SER A 2 2.11 2.44 -11.33
CA SER A 2 3.17 2.78 -12.31
C SER A 2 4.16 3.77 -11.75
N ASP A 3 3.66 4.79 -11.05
CA ASP A 3 4.46 5.92 -10.58
C ASP A 3 4.79 5.81 -9.07
N GLY A 4 4.48 4.64 -8.51
CA GLY A 4 4.67 4.29 -7.10
C GLY A 4 3.43 4.47 -6.23
N LEU A 5 3.44 3.76 -5.10
CA LEU A 5 2.30 3.69 -4.17
C LEU A 5 1.85 5.08 -3.70
N ALA A 6 2.81 5.95 -3.38
CA ALA A 6 2.53 7.29 -2.88
C ALA A 6 1.82 8.16 -3.93
N ALA A 7 2.25 8.09 -5.19
CA ALA A 7 1.63 8.81 -6.28
C ALA A 7 0.22 8.28 -6.57
N ASP A 8 0.08 6.97 -6.74
CA ASP A 8 -1.19 6.34 -7.12
C ASP A 8 -2.25 6.43 -6.02
N LEU A 9 -1.88 6.24 -4.74
CA LEU A 9 -2.80 6.52 -3.63
C LEU A 9 -3.16 8.00 -3.55
N GLY A 10 -2.21 8.90 -3.84
CA GLY A 10 -2.49 10.33 -3.93
C GLY A 10 -3.55 10.64 -4.99
N HIS A 11 -3.51 9.97 -6.14
CA HIS A 11 -4.53 10.08 -7.18
C HIS A 11 -5.89 9.57 -6.71
N ILE A 12 -5.95 8.37 -6.10
CA ILE A 12 -7.17 7.79 -5.55
C ILE A 12 -7.81 8.73 -4.52
N CYS A 13 -7.05 9.13 -3.49
CA CYS A 13 -7.53 10.01 -2.42
C CYS A 13 -8.08 11.35 -2.96
N ARG A 14 -7.35 11.97 -3.91
CA ARG A 14 -7.77 13.23 -4.52
C ARG A 14 -9.07 13.09 -5.32
N GLN A 15 -9.19 12.05 -6.13
CA GLN A 15 -10.38 11.83 -6.97
C GLN A 15 -11.59 11.40 -6.12
N SER A 16 -11.37 10.63 -5.06
CA SER A 16 -12.40 10.15 -4.14
C SER A 16 -12.73 11.10 -3.00
N GLN A 17 -12.03 12.22 -2.86
CA GLN A 17 -12.23 13.21 -1.80
C GLN A 17 -12.07 12.65 -0.37
N CYS A 18 -11.14 11.72 -0.20
CA CYS A 18 -10.80 11.07 1.07
C CYS A 18 -9.27 11.11 1.30
N GLY A 19 -8.79 10.49 2.37
CA GLY A 19 -7.39 10.13 2.55
C GLY A 19 -7.21 8.65 2.81
N ALA A 20 -5.99 8.31 3.20
CA ALA A 20 -5.61 6.95 3.56
C ALA A 20 -4.58 6.97 4.69
N GLU A 21 -4.59 5.94 5.52
CA GLU A 21 -3.50 5.65 6.45
C GLU A 21 -2.91 4.30 6.07
N ILE A 22 -1.63 4.31 5.70
CA ILE A 22 -0.89 3.14 5.23
C ILE A 22 0.15 2.77 6.29
N ALA A 23 0.05 1.56 6.81
CA ALA A 23 1.07 0.99 7.69
C ALA A 23 2.22 0.48 6.83
N LEU A 24 3.36 1.17 6.84
CA LEU A 24 4.51 0.85 6.00
C LEU A 24 5.05 -0.57 6.27
N ASN A 25 5.01 -1.01 7.54
CA ASN A 25 5.40 -2.35 7.94
C ASN A 25 4.47 -3.47 7.41
N ALA A 26 3.29 -3.13 6.89
CA ALA A 26 2.37 -4.07 6.27
C ALA A 26 2.59 -4.22 4.76
N LEU A 27 3.47 -3.41 4.15
CA LEU A 27 3.76 -3.51 2.72
C LEU A 27 4.38 -4.86 2.37
N PRO A 28 3.89 -5.55 1.32
CA PRO A 28 4.46 -6.82 0.86
C PRO A 28 5.77 -6.56 0.12
N LEU A 29 6.88 -6.50 0.86
CA LEU A 29 8.20 -6.29 0.28
C LEU A 29 8.76 -7.58 -0.31
N SER A 30 9.39 -7.47 -1.49
CA SER A 30 10.24 -8.53 -2.02
C SER A 30 11.44 -8.79 -1.10
N ASP A 31 12.04 -9.97 -1.22
CA ASP A 31 13.25 -10.30 -0.44
C ASP A 31 14.38 -9.30 -0.67
N ALA A 32 14.56 -8.84 -1.91
CA ALA A 32 15.56 -7.84 -2.25
C ALA A 32 15.26 -6.50 -1.56
N ALA A 33 14.02 -6.01 -1.63
CA ALA A 33 13.63 -4.76 -0.97
C ALA A 33 13.80 -4.85 0.56
N ARG A 34 13.43 -5.99 1.15
CA ARG A 34 13.63 -6.25 2.58
C ARG A 34 15.11 -6.24 2.98
N VAL A 35 15.99 -6.82 2.16
CA VAL A 35 17.45 -6.77 2.39
C VAL A 35 17.97 -5.34 2.26
N MET A 36 17.52 -4.57 1.28
CA MET A 36 17.93 -3.18 1.10
C MET A 36 17.51 -2.31 2.30
N ARG A 37 16.29 -2.51 2.82
CA ARG A 37 15.82 -1.88 4.06
C ARG A 37 16.66 -2.26 5.26
N HIS A 38 16.92 -3.55 5.46
CA HIS A 38 17.73 -4.03 6.58
C HIS A 38 19.17 -3.49 6.55
N LYS A 39 19.75 -3.34 5.36
CA LYS A 39 21.09 -2.78 5.17
C LYS A 39 21.11 -1.24 5.17
N ALA A 40 19.96 -0.58 5.36
CA ALA A 40 19.80 0.87 5.23
C ALA A 40 20.33 1.44 3.90
N THR A 41 20.23 0.64 2.83
CA THR A 41 20.57 1.09 1.46
C THR A 41 19.36 1.61 0.69
N ALA A 42 18.16 1.45 1.25
CA ALA A 42 16.93 2.08 0.81
C ALA A 42 16.10 2.44 2.04
N ASP A 43 15.43 3.58 2.02
CA ASP A 43 14.49 3.98 3.06
C ASP A 43 13.03 3.68 2.65
N TRP A 44 12.06 4.25 3.37
CA TRP A 44 10.64 4.03 3.04
C TRP A 44 10.20 4.85 1.84
N PHE A 45 10.80 6.03 1.64
CA PHE A 45 10.53 6.89 0.50
C PHE A 45 10.92 6.19 -0.80
N ASP A 46 12.10 5.55 -0.83
CA ASP A 46 12.56 4.77 -1.99
C ASP A 46 11.57 3.65 -2.38
N ILE A 47 10.90 3.04 -1.39
CA ILE A 47 9.92 1.97 -1.62
C ILE A 47 8.59 2.53 -2.12
N ILE A 48 8.05 3.57 -1.47
CA ILE A 48 6.70 4.05 -1.78
C ILE A 48 6.65 4.98 -2.99
N ALA A 49 7.78 5.61 -3.34
CA ALA A 49 7.92 6.44 -4.53
C ALA A 49 8.57 5.68 -5.71
N GLY A 50 9.08 4.46 -5.48
CA GLY A 50 9.51 3.57 -6.55
C GLY A 50 8.33 3.17 -7.43
N GLY A 51 8.54 3.17 -8.75
CA GLY A 51 7.54 2.84 -9.75
C GLY A 51 7.78 1.50 -10.44
N ASP A 52 7.06 1.26 -11.53
CA ASP A 52 7.14 0.06 -12.39
C ASP A 52 6.83 -1.28 -11.68
N ASP A 53 6.11 -1.26 -10.57
CA ASP A 53 5.64 -2.49 -9.90
C ASP A 53 4.52 -3.19 -10.69
N TYR A 54 3.70 -2.42 -11.42
CA TYR A 54 2.51 -2.89 -12.15
C TYR A 54 1.49 -3.68 -11.30
N GLU A 55 1.54 -3.51 -9.97
CA GLU A 55 0.61 -4.14 -9.02
C GLU A 55 -0.75 -3.42 -8.90
N LEU A 56 -1.76 -4.08 -8.32
CA LEU A 56 -3.07 -3.47 -8.07
C LEU A 56 -3.19 -2.94 -6.64
N ALA A 57 -3.39 -1.62 -6.51
CA ALA A 57 -3.87 -0.99 -5.28
C ALA A 57 -5.37 -0.72 -5.39
N PHE A 58 -6.15 -1.23 -4.43
CA PHE A 58 -7.60 -1.07 -4.43
C PHE A 58 -8.14 -0.96 -2.99
N THR A 59 -9.39 -0.51 -2.88
CA THR A 59 -10.10 -0.36 -1.60
C THR A 59 -11.35 -1.23 -1.59
N VAL A 60 -11.75 -1.69 -0.42
CA VAL A 60 -12.99 -2.44 -0.22
C VAL A 60 -13.66 -2.02 1.09
N PRO A 61 -15.00 -2.04 1.15
CA PRO A 61 -15.68 -1.87 2.43
C PRO A 61 -15.41 -3.11 3.32
N PRO A 62 -15.37 -2.95 4.66
CA PRO A 62 -15.03 -4.04 5.59
C PRO A 62 -15.88 -5.31 5.39
N GLU A 63 -17.16 -5.16 5.09
CA GLU A 63 -18.08 -6.27 4.85
C GLU A 63 -17.76 -7.10 3.60
N ALA A 64 -16.96 -6.57 2.67
CA ALA A 64 -16.54 -7.26 1.45
C ALA A 64 -15.17 -7.95 1.57
N GLU A 65 -14.43 -7.73 2.66
CA GLU A 65 -13.07 -8.25 2.85
C GLU A 65 -12.99 -9.77 2.68
N GLY A 66 -13.89 -10.51 3.34
CA GLY A 66 -13.93 -11.98 3.25
C GLY A 66 -14.17 -12.50 1.83
N LYS A 67 -14.95 -11.77 1.03
CA LYS A 67 -15.19 -12.11 -0.38
C LYS A 67 -13.94 -11.91 -1.22
N VAL A 68 -13.22 -10.81 -1.02
CA VAL A 68 -11.98 -10.51 -1.76
C VAL A 68 -10.88 -11.51 -1.40
N ILE A 69 -10.72 -11.87 -0.13
CA ILE A 69 -9.78 -12.92 0.30
C ILE A 69 -10.12 -14.25 -0.38
N SER A 70 -11.40 -14.58 -0.51
CA SER A 70 -11.84 -15.82 -1.17
C SER A 70 -11.50 -15.81 -2.67
N ILE A 71 -11.76 -14.69 -3.36
CA ILE A 71 -11.42 -14.51 -4.78
C ILE A 71 -9.90 -14.60 -4.99
N ALA A 72 -9.11 -13.93 -4.14
CA ALA A 72 -7.66 -13.94 -4.24
C ALA A 72 -7.08 -15.35 -4.12
N LYS A 73 -7.63 -16.17 -3.21
CA LYS A 73 -7.27 -17.59 -3.09
C LYS A 73 -7.66 -18.41 -4.32
N GLU A 74 -8.87 -18.20 -4.85
CA GLU A 74 -9.37 -18.92 -6.02
C GLU A 74 -8.50 -18.65 -7.26
N VAL A 75 -8.10 -17.41 -7.48
CA VAL A 75 -7.26 -17.01 -8.63
C VAL A 75 -5.76 -17.16 -8.37
N GLY A 76 -5.37 -17.55 -7.16
CA GLY A 76 -3.97 -17.80 -6.79
C GLY A 76 -3.10 -16.54 -6.69
N VAL A 77 -3.69 -15.39 -6.35
CA VAL A 77 -2.95 -14.13 -6.15
C VAL A 77 -2.79 -13.81 -4.67
N THR A 78 -1.65 -13.24 -4.31
CA THR A 78 -1.42 -12.71 -2.96
C THR A 78 -2.00 -11.31 -2.89
N ILE A 79 -2.76 -11.03 -1.82
CA ILE A 79 -3.19 -9.68 -1.48
C ILE A 79 -2.71 -9.35 -0.07
N SER A 80 -2.46 -8.07 0.19
CA SER A 80 -2.06 -7.60 1.52
C SER A 80 -2.88 -6.38 1.88
N GLN A 81 -3.53 -6.40 3.04
CA GLN A 81 -4.13 -5.21 3.60
C GLN A 81 -3.03 -4.33 4.17
N ILE A 82 -2.84 -3.16 3.58
CA ILE A 82 -1.74 -2.24 3.94
C ILE A 82 -2.23 -1.00 4.70
N GLY A 83 -3.54 -0.83 4.85
CA GLY A 83 -4.08 0.40 5.45
C GLY A 83 -5.60 0.51 5.41
N ILE A 84 -6.07 1.73 5.68
CA ILE A 84 -7.50 2.11 5.69
C ILE A 84 -7.72 3.45 4.99
N ILE A 85 -8.94 3.67 4.50
CA ILE A 85 -9.39 4.98 3.99
C ILE A 85 -9.89 5.84 5.14
N THR A 86 -9.60 7.14 5.10
CA THR A 86 -9.93 8.11 6.15
C THR A 86 -10.62 9.35 5.58
N GLU A 87 -11.24 10.15 6.45
CA GLU A 87 -11.88 11.41 6.05
C GLU A 87 -10.88 12.56 5.83
N VAL A 88 -9.69 12.49 6.43
CA VAL A 88 -8.64 13.49 6.29
C VAL A 88 -8.09 13.42 4.88
N LYS A 89 -8.28 14.46 4.05
CA LYS A 89 -8.03 14.44 2.58
C LYS A 89 -6.55 14.42 2.14
N SER A 90 -5.73 13.59 2.78
CA SER A 90 -4.33 13.35 2.42
C SER A 90 -3.91 11.94 2.85
N PRO A 91 -3.15 11.21 2.01
CA PRO A 91 -2.54 9.96 2.45
C PRO A 91 -1.48 10.23 3.53
N ARG A 92 -1.43 9.35 4.54
CA ARG A 92 -0.41 9.28 5.57
C ARG A 92 0.25 7.90 5.52
N PHE A 93 1.56 7.89 5.60
CA PHE A 93 2.37 6.68 5.64
C PHE A 93 2.96 6.61 7.04
N LEU A 94 2.58 5.57 7.78
CA LEU A 94 2.92 5.39 9.18
C LEU A 94 4.00 4.31 9.26
N ASP A 95 5.18 4.68 9.72
CA ASP A 95 6.16 3.68 10.13
C ASP A 95 5.81 3.09 11.52
N GLY A 96 6.54 2.06 11.94
CA GLY A 96 6.32 1.41 13.25
C GLY A 96 6.54 2.33 14.45
N ASP A 97 7.13 3.51 14.24
CA ASP A 97 7.44 4.50 15.26
C ASP A 97 6.42 5.66 15.26
N GLY A 98 5.44 5.64 14.34
CA GLY A 98 4.36 6.63 14.25
C GLY A 98 4.77 7.96 13.61
N ALA A 99 5.90 8.00 12.90
CA ALA A 99 6.35 9.15 12.11
C ALA A 99 5.81 9.09 10.67
#